data_AF-A0A6U5DHR2-F1
#
_entry.id   AF-A0A6U5DHR2-F1
#
_cell.length_a   1.000
_cell.length_b   1.000
_cell.length_c   1.000
_cell.angle_alpha   90.00
_cell.angle_beta   90.00
_cell.angle_gamma   90.00
#
_symmetry.space_group_name_H-M   'P 1'
#
loop_
_entity.id
_entity.type
_entity.pdbx_description
1 polymer ?
#
loop_
_entity_poly.entity_id
_entity_poly.type
_entity_poly.pdbx_seq_one_letter_code
_entity_poly.pdbx_strand_id
1 'polypeptide(L)'
;MLSTLPQKSADGDQCSETTTDHPITPDPSPELCQRFSSPRKCDSNESSHVEEKISAVPPEGNENSERNCNADDKRPNPDGKITSSSSFSSSRVRAGSGLKDLYAQYLRPIEELYFYPHFACGSEASCISDDEWTAPPQVLLLGQYSTGKTTFVKYLTGEYPGIHIGSEPTTDKFVAVMGERRAQKLEENGNRETKRRKLEGSEKPVPKKGRIIKGNSLTVTPGQPYSGLSTFGSNFLDKFEAAVCPITTHPLLDSVTFIDTPGILSGEKQRIARSYDFADACRWFANRADLVLLLFDAHKLDISDEFREVMDALRPHSDKVRCVLNKADQVSAEELVRVFGSLMWSMGKILGSPEVVRVYTGSYWEGSLIHDQFRCMFDADESLLINELKDLPNTATSRRINELVRRVRKVKVHVCLLSYLRGQMPLFFGKKTAQETLVNSLPEVFRKIRTMYSLSEGDFPNVKVFASKLRYCDFRTFPTVNRQHLKNLDDIIQCHVPHLLTTLGENVHEEQQVLHHFAKEDKKK
;
A
#
# COMPACT_ATOMS: atom_id res chain seq x y z
N MET A 1 45.60 34.42 15.37
CA MET A 1 46.31 35.69 15.63
C MET A 1 47.78 35.36 15.53
N LEU A 2 48.64 35.86 14.66
CA LEU A 2 48.78 36.99 13.72
C LEU A 2 49.87 36.50 12.74
N SER A 3 50.10 36.94 11.51
CA SER A 3 49.58 37.98 10.64
C SER A 3 50.33 37.85 9.29
N THR A 4 49.64 38.21 8.20
CA THR A 4 50.14 38.93 7.01
C THR A 4 51.19 38.30 6.08
N LEU A 5 50.73 37.93 4.88
CA LEU A 5 51.42 38.14 3.59
C LEU A 5 50.41 38.67 2.53
N PRO A 6 50.84 39.46 1.52
CA PRO A 6 49.97 40.39 0.79
C PRO A 6 49.55 39.96 -0.64
N GLN A 7 48.63 40.77 -1.19
CA GLN A 7 47.82 40.68 -2.42
C GLN A 7 48.52 41.01 -3.76
N LYS A 8 47.92 40.54 -4.89
CA LYS A 8 47.41 41.30 -6.08
C LYS A 8 47.20 40.34 -7.28
N SER A 9 45.98 40.11 -7.82
CA SER A 9 45.20 40.83 -8.88
C SER A 9 45.93 40.90 -10.24
N ALA A 10 45.38 40.68 -11.45
CA ALA A 10 44.04 40.43 -11.98
C ALA A 10 44.15 39.98 -13.47
N ASP A 11 43.06 39.40 -14.00
CA ASP A 11 42.47 39.48 -15.35
C ASP A 11 43.24 39.20 -16.67
N GLY A 12 42.54 38.42 -17.53
CA GLY A 12 42.38 38.66 -18.97
C GLY A 12 43.34 37.96 -19.94
N ASP A 13 42.86 37.00 -20.76
CA ASP A 13 42.46 37.30 -22.15
C ASP A 13 42.04 36.04 -22.96
N GLN A 14 41.20 36.32 -23.97
CA GLN A 14 40.53 35.41 -24.91
C GLN A 14 41.39 35.01 -26.13
N CYS A 15 40.78 34.19 -27.00
CA CYS A 15 41.06 33.97 -28.45
C CYS A 15 42.07 32.87 -28.80
N SER A 16 41.95 32.07 -29.87
CA SER A 16 40.93 31.84 -30.91
C SER A 16 41.50 30.79 -31.90
N GLU A 17 40.61 29.98 -32.52
CA GLU A 17 40.58 29.44 -33.91
C GLU A 17 41.88 28.98 -34.61
N THR A 18 41.92 27.83 -35.31
CA THR A 18 41.43 27.65 -36.71
C THR A 18 41.66 26.17 -37.15
N THR A 19 40.62 25.40 -37.52
CA THR A 19 40.06 25.07 -38.87
C THR A 19 40.85 24.11 -39.77
N THR A 20 40.18 23.03 -40.20
CA THR A 20 40.05 22.46 -41.59
C THR A 20 39.42 21.06 -41.45
N ASP A 21 38.59 20.50 -42.33
CA ASP A 21 37.54 20.94 -43.28
C ASP A 21 36.84 19.63 -43.70
N HIS A 22 35.53 19.65 -43.98
CA HIS A 22 34.71 18.49 -44.39
C HIS A 22 34.91 18.13 -45.89
N PRO A 23 34.33 17.01 -46.37
CA PRO A 23 33.01 17.13 -47.01
C PRO A 23 32.00 16.01 -46.71
N ILE A 24 30.74 16.43 -46.86
CA ILE A 24 29.44 15.76 -46.77
C ILE A 24 29.20 14.80 -47.95
N THR A 25 28.32 13.79 -47.80
CA THR A 25 27.27 13.31 -48.77
C THR A 25 26.69 11.93 -48.34
N PRO A 26 25.55 11.42 -48.87
CA PRO A 26 24.22 11.68 -48.29
C PRO A 26 23.34 10.41 -48.13
N ASP A 27 22.13 10.63 -47.62
CA ASP A 27 20.97 9.74 -47.53
C ASP A 27 20.59 9.03 -48.86
N PRO A 28 20.01 7.81 -48.83
CA PRO A 28 19.19 7.33 -49.93
C PRO A 28 17.79 6.85 -49.50
N SER A 29 16.79 7.65 -49.87
CA SER A 29 15.43 7.28 -50.29
C SER A 29 14.95 8.48 -51.13
N PRO A 30 14.07 8.40 -52.16
CA PRO A 30 13.06 7.35 -52.45
C PRO A 30 12.83 7.03 -53.96
N GLU A 31 12.27 5.86 -54.29
CA GLU A 31 11.43 5.67 -55.51
C GLU A 31 10.43 4.51 -55.30
N LEU A 32 9.12 4.82 -55.22
CA LEU A 32 8.16 4.48 -56.27
C LEU A 32 6.84 5.25 -56.12
N CYS A 33 6.33 5.70 -57.26
CA CYS A 33 5.41 6.80 -57.49
C CYS A 33 3.92 6.57 -57.14
N GLN A 34 3.26 7.70 -56.83
CA GLN A 34 1.82 7.94 -57.00
C GLN A 34 1.46 8.10 -58.49
N ARG A 35 0.25 7.67 -58.91
CA ARG A 35 -0.82 8.54 -59.45
C ARG A 35 -2.03 7.75 -59.99
N PHE A 36 -3.21 8.17 -59.48
CA PHE A 36 -4.54 8.30 -60.09
C PHE A 36 -4.91 7.54 -61.37
N SER A 37 -6.03 6.80 -61.30
CA SER A 37 -7.13 6.77 -62.29
C SER A 37 -8.38 6.08 -61.71
N SER A 38 -9.49 6.80 -61.57
CA SER A 38 -10.88 6.25 -61.56
C SER A 38 -11.44 6.29 -63.00
N PRO A 39 -12.68 5.87 -63.33
CA PRO A 39 -13.59 4.85 -62.78
C PRO A 39 -14.10 3.87 -63.87
N ARG A 40 -14.63 2.67 -63.53
CA ARG A 40 -15.67 2.00 -64.37
C ARG A 40 -16.72 1.26 -63.53
N LYS A 41 -17.96 1.44 -63.99
CA LYS A 41 -19.29 0.97 -63.57
C LYS A 41 -19.42 -0.57 -63.54
N CYS A 42 -20.10 -1.10 -62.52
CA CYS A 42 -21.46 -1.69 -62.50
C CYS A 42 -21.58 -3.07 -63.16
N ASP A 43 -21.94 -4.07 -62.35
CA ASP A 43 -23.16 -4.92 -62.47
C ASP A 43 -23.11 -5.97 -61.32
N SER A 44 -23.92 -5.80 -60.28
CA SER A 44 -25.20 -6.50 -60.00
C SER A 44 -25.03 -7.95 -59.49
N ASN A 45 -25.27 -8.16 -58.19
CA ASN A 45 -26.42 -8.94 -57.72
C ASN A 45 -26.49 -9.04 -56.18
N GLU A 46 -27.74 -8.99 -55.72
CA GLU A 46 -28.23 -9.01 -54.35
C GLU A 46 -27.88 -10.28 -53.55
N SER A 47 -27.73 -10.16 -52.23
CA SER A 47 -28.70 -10.75 -51.28
C SER A 47 -28.36 -10.48 -49.80
N SER A 48 -29.35 -9.88 -49.13
CA SER A 48 -29.81 -10.04 -47.73
C SER A 48 -28.88 -9.84 -46.51
N HIS A 49 -29.12 -8.70 -45.85
CA HIS A 49 -29.23 -8.42 -44.41
C HIS A 49 -28.99 -9.54 -43.38
N VAL A 50 -28.20 -9.24 -42.34
CA VAL A 50 -28.64 -8.93 -40.95
C VAL A 50 -27.54 -8.10 -40.26
N GLU A 51 -27.83 -6.85 -39.86
CA GLU A 51 -27.01 -6.06 -38.92
C GLU A 51 -27.80 -5.88 -37.61
N GLU A 52 -27.19 -6.29 -36.49
CA GLU A 52 -27.67 -6.04 -35.13
C GLU A 52 -27.48 -4.57 -34.76
N LYS A 53 -28.61 -3.89 -34.49
CA LYS A 53 -28.66 -2.57 -33.87
C LYS A 53 -28.25 -2.65 -32.40
N ILE A 54 -27.20 -1.91 -32.03
CA ILE A 54 -26.95 -1.52 -30.64
C ILE A 54 -27.99 -0.46 -30.26
N SER A 55 -28.89 -0.83 -29.34
CA SER A 55 -29.92 0.04 -28.79
C SER A 55 -29.32 1.01 -27.79
N ALA A 56 -29.41 2.31 -28.10
CA ALA A 56 -29.23 3.40 -27.14
C ALA A 56 -30.39 3.38 -26.13
N VAL A 57 -30.08 3.46 -24.84
CA VAL A 57 -31.06 3.64 -23.76
C VAL A 57 -31.36 5.15 -23.62
N PRO A 58 -32.63 5.58 -23.55
CA PRO A 58 -33.00 7.00 -23.51
C PRO A 58 -32.76 7.62 -22.13
N PRO A 59 -32.63 8.96 -22.03
CA PRO A 59 -32.58 9.64 -20.76
C PRO A 59 -34.00 9.81 -20.24
N GLU A 60 -34.35 9.09 -19.18
CA GLU A 60 -35.55 9.44 -18.41
C GLU A 60 -35.19 10.57 -17.45
N GLY A 61 -35.81 11.73 -17.71
CA GLY A 61 -35.79 12.88 -16.83
C GLY A 61 -36.56 12.58 -15.54
N ASN A 62 -35.99 13.03 -14.44
CA ASN A 62 -36.77 13.47 -13.29
C ASN A 62 -36.06 14.69 -12.69
N GLU A 63 -36.36 15.85 -13.27
CA GLU A 63 -36.16 17.15 -12.64
C GLU A 63 -37.14 17.26 -11.47
N ASN A 64 -36.63 17.15 -10.24
CA ASN A 64 -36.98 17.97 -9.08
C ASN A 64 -36.51 17.28 -7.79
N SER A 65 -35.26 17.51 -7.41
CA SER A 65 -34.93 17.75 -6.01
C SER A 65 -33.68 18.61 -5.95
N GLU A 66 -33.84 19.91 -6.24
CA GLU A 66 -32.94 20.90 -5.66
C GLU A 66 -33.09 20.77 -4.13
N ARG A 67 -32.18 20.00 -3.53
CA ARG A 67 -32.00 20.00 -2.08
C ARG A 67 -31.51 21.39 -1.73
N ASN A 68 -32.45 22.20 -1.28
CA ASN A 68 -32.22 23.50 -0.66
C ASN A 68 -31.13 23.34 0.41
N CYS A 69 -29.90 23.74 0.10
CA CYS A 69 -28.72 23.63 0.95
C CYS A 69 -28.63 24.78 1.97
N ASN A 70 -29.78 25.34 2.35
CA ASN A 70 -29.91 26.28 3.46
C ASN A 70 -30.44 25.55 4.69
N ALA A 71 -29.54 24.89 5.43
CA ALA A 71 -29.80 24.51 6.82
C ALA A 71 -28.48 24.27 7.58
N ASP A 72 -28.39 24.95 8.72
CA ASP A 72 -27.46 24.81 9.85
C ASP A 72 -25.95 24.93 9.58
N ASP A 73 -25.38 25.99 10.17
CA ASP A 73 -23.97 26.41 10.15
C ASP A 73 -23.03 25.49 10.98
N LYS A 74 -23.50 24.28 11.32
CA LYS A 74 -22.71 23.29 12.06
C LYS A 74 -22.68 21.99 11.28
N ARG A 75 -21.54 21.70 10.64
CA ARG A 75 -21.27 20.38 10.08
C ARG A 75 -21.32 19.36 11.22
N PRO A 76 -22.21 18.35 11.16
CA PRO A 76 -22.28 17.34 12.20
C PRO A 76 -20.98 16.53 12.23
N ASN A 77 -20.39 16.35 13.41
CA ASN A 77 -19.23 15.49 13.62
C ASN A 77 -19.51 14.08 13.03
N PRO A 78 -18.63 13.54 12.16
CA PRO A 78 -18.82 12.22 11.57
C PRO A 78 -18.95 11.08 12.60
N ASP A 79 -18.48 11.25 13.84
CA ASP A 79 -18.63 10.25 14.92
C ASP A 79 -20.08 9.79 15.12
N GLY A 80 -21.06 10.71 14.97
CA GLY A 80 -22.49 10.40 15.09
C GLY A 80 -23.08 9.62 13.91
N LYS A 81 -22.37 9.54 12.77
CA LYS A 81 -22.76 8.84 11.54
C LYS A 81 -22.05 7.50 11.33
N ILE A 82 -21.15 7.11 12.23
CA ILE A 82 -20.30 5.92 12.09
C ILE A 82 -20.60 4.95 13.24
N THR A 83 -21.74 4.26 13.17
CA THR A 83 -21.96 3.07 14.01
C THR A 83 -21.32 1.86 13.33
N SER A 84 -20.24 1.31 13.88
CA SER A 84 -19.74 0.01 13.42
C SER A 84 -20.78 -1.06 13.72
N SER A 85 -21.20 -1.84 12.71
CA SER A 85 -22.07 -2.97 12.97
C SER A 85 -21.22 -4.10 13.57
N SER A 86 -21.66 -4.64 14.70
CA SER A 86 -20.95 -5.70 15.44
C SER A 86 -20.72 -6.99 14.62
N SER A 87 -21.46 -7.18 13.53
CA SER A 87 -21.28 -8.30 12.60
C SER A 87 -19.99 -8.20 11.79
N PHE A 88 -19.53 -6.99 11.42
CA PHE A 88 -18.30 -6.80 10.63
C PHE A 88 -17.01 -7.09 11.40
N SER A 89 -16.98 -6.79 12.70
CA SER A 89 -15.83 -7.15 13.55
C SER A 89 -15.66 -8.67 13.62
N SER A 90 -16.77 -9.41 13.67
CA SER A 90 -16.77 -10.88 13.82
C SER A 90 -16.41 -11.64 12.53
N SER A 91 -16.82 -11.17 11.34
CA SER A 91 -16.43 -11.80 10.07
C SER A 91 -14.93 -11.64 9.79
N ARG A 92 -14.41 -10.43 9.99
CA ARG A 92 -12.98 -10.10 9.85
C ARG A 92 -12.08 -10.93 10.75
N VAL A 93 -12.43 -11.06 12.04
CA VAL A 93 -11.64 -11.85 12.98
C VAL A 93 -11.57 -13.31 12.54
N ARG A 94 -12.69 -13.87 12.03
CA ARG A 94 -12.73 -15.23 11.47
C ARG A 94 -11.90 -15.37 10.19
N ALA A 95 -11.93 -14.38 9.31
CA ALA A 95 -11.12 -14.37 8.09
C ALA A 95 -9.62 -14.32 8.43
N GLY A 96 -9.24 -13.39 9.31
CA GLY A 96 -7.87 -13.23 9.77
C GLY A 96 -7.35 -14.48 10.49
N SER A 97 -8.16 -15.11 11.34
CA SER A 97 -7.77 -16.39 11.98
C SER A 97 -7.63 -17.52 10.97
N GLY A 98 -8.55 -17.64 10.00
CA GLY A 98 -8.47 -18.67 8.96
C GLY A 98 -7.22 -18.53 8.08
N LEU A 99 -6.86 -17.30 7.70
CA LEU A 99 -5.62 -17.04 6.95
C LEU A 99 -4.37 -17.30 7.79
N LYS A 100 -4.39 -16.90 9.06
CA LYS A 100 -3.31 -17.19 10.00
C LYS A 100 -3.06 -18.69 10.10
N ASP A 101 -4.12 -19.47 10.32
CA ASP A 101 -4.01 -20.93 10.48
C ASP A 101 -3.48 -21.58 9.20
N LEU A 102 -3.97 -21.15 8.03
CA LEU A 102 -3.49 -21.62 6.73
C LEU A 102 -2.00 -21.30 6.53
N TYR A 103 -1.58 -20.07 6.84
CA TYR A 103 -0.18 -19.65 6.72
C TYR A 103 0.72 -20.46 7.66
N ALA A 104 0.35 -20.55 8.94
CA ALA A 104 1.13 -21.23 9.96
C ALA A 104 1.22 -22.74 9.72
N GLN A 105 0.14 -23.37 9.27
CA GLN A 105 0.07 -24.82 9.07
C GLN A 105 0.74 -25.28 7.77
N TYR A 106 0.53 -24.57 6.67
CA TYR A 106 0.90 -25.07 5.34
C TYR A 106 2.06 -24.30 4.68
N LEU A 107 2.13 -22.98 4.83
CA LEU A 107 3.11 -22.15 4.10
C LEU A 107 4.40 -21.92 4.89
N ARG A 108 4.30 -21.50 6.16
CA ARG A 108 5.45 -21.15 7.03
C ARG A 108 6.48 -22.30 7.13
N PRO A 109 6.10 -23.59 7.31
CA PRO A 109 7.06 -24.68 7.37
C PRO A 109 7.88 -24.84 6.08
N ILE A 110 7.26 -24.56 4.92
CA ILE A 110 7.93 -24.61 3.61
C ILE A 110 8.85 -23.40 3.44
N GLU A 111 8.42 -22.21 3.85
CA GLU A 111 9.28 -21.01 3.82
C GLU A 111 10.56 -21.18 4.64
N GLU A 112 10.44 -21.73 5.85
CA GLU A 112 11.58 -21.98 6.75
C GLU A 112 12.51 -23.06 6.19
N LEU A 113 11.96 -24.18 5.72
CA LEU A 113 12.76 -25.28 5.16
C LEU A 113 13.58 -24.87 3.94
N TYR A 114 13.03 -24.00 3.09
CA TYR A 114 13.69 -23.52 1.87
C TYR A 114 14.35 -22.15 2.05
N PHE A 115 14.52 -21.68 3.30
CA PHE A 115 15.21 -20.42 3.61
C PHE A 115 14.63 -19.20 2.88
N TYR A 116 13.33 -19.20 2.58
CA TYR A 116 12.68 -18.18 1.75
C TYR A 116 12.92 -16.75 2.26
N PRO A 117 12.83 -16.44 3.58
CA PRO A 117 13.12 -15.11 4.11
C PRO A 117 14.50 -14.56 3.75
N HIS A 118 15.51 -15.43 3.61
CA HIS A 118 16.87 -15.03 3.23
C HIS A 118 16.93 -14.55 1.77
N PHE A 119 16.17 -15.19 0.88
CA PHE A 119 16.17 -14.91 -0.56
C PHE A 119 15.18 -13.82 -0.98
N ALA A 120 14.06 -13.68 -0.27
CA ALA A 120 13.07 -12.64 -0.52
C ALA A 120 13.61 -11.22 -0.27
N CYS A 121 13.02 -10.22 -0.91
CA CYS A 121 13.47 -8.82 -0.84
C CYS A 121 12.39 -7.91 -0.26
N GLY A 122 12.80 -6.82 0.39
CA GLY A 122 11.88 -5.84 0.96
C GLY A 122 10.97 -6.45 2.03
N SER A 123 9.68 -6.10 1.98
CA SER A 123 8.65 -6.59 2.91
C SER A 123 8.45 -8.10 2.87
N GLU A 124 8.80 -8.76 1.76
CA GLU A 124 8.63 -10.22 1.61
C GLU A 124 9.65 -11.03 2.42
N ALA A 125 10.78 -10.42 2.80
CA ALA A 125 11.82 -11.02 3.62
C ALA A 125 11.42 -11.19 5.10
N SER A 126 10.41 -10.46 5.56
CA SER A 126 9.92 -10.59 6.93
C SER A 126 8.89 -11.73 7.00
N CYS A 127 9.00 -12.58 8.02
CA CYS A 127 7.94 -13.52 8.35
C CYS A 127 6.71 -12.72 8.78
N ILE A 128 5.54 -13.06 8.23
CA ILE A 128 4.29 -12.41 8.62
C ILE A 128 3.97 -12.84 10.06
N SER A 129 3.89 -11.86 10.96
CA SER A 129 3.56 -12.12 12.36
C SER A 129 2.11 -12.57 12.48
N ASP A 130 1.84 -13.47 13.41
CA ASP A 130 0.49 -13.96 13.73
C ASP A 130 -0.50 -12.80 14.01
N ASP A 131 0.02 -11.73 14.60
CA ASP A 131 -0.75 -10.55 14.99
C ASP A 131 -1.12 -9.65 13.79
N GLU A 132 -0.37 -9.73 12.68
CA GLU A 132 -0.65 -8.97 11.45
C GLU A 132 -1.92 -9.47 10.75
N TRP A 133 -2.17 -10.79 10.76
CA TRP A 133 -3.34 -11.40 10.12
C TRP A 133 -4.67 -10.95 10.74
N THR A 134 -4.69 -10.75 12.06
CA THR A 134 -5.90 -10.40 12.83
C THR A 134 -6.02 -8.89 13.09
N ALA A 135 -5.00 -8.11 12.73
CA ALA A 135 -5.03 -6.67 12.91
C ALA A 135 -6.12 -6.01 12.06
N PRO A 136 -6.81 -4.97 12.57
CA PRO A 136 -7.63 -4.10 11.75
C PRO A 136 -6.81 -3.49 10.59
N PRO A 137 -7.45 -3.15 9.46
CA PRO A 137 -6.80 -2.51 8.35
C PRO A 137 -6.24 -1.16 8.77
N GLN A 138 -5.09 -0.82 8.19
CA GLN A 138 -4.34 0.37 8.55
C GLN A 138 -4.50 1.46 7.49
N VAL A 139 -4.84 2.67 7.93
CA VAL A 139 -4.88 3.87 7.11
C VAL A 139 -3.66 4.71 7.44
N LEU A 140 -2.72 4.80 6.50
CA LEU A 140 -1.49 5.57 6.66
C LEU A 140 -1.72 6.99 6.15
N LEU A 141 -1.51 8.00 7.00
CA LEU A 141 -1.55 9.40 6.60
C LEU A 141 -0.14 9.88 6.29
N LEU A 142 0.08 10.50 5.13
CA LEU A 142 1.35 11.12 4.76
C LEU A 142 1.09 12.51 4.21
N GLY A 143 2.04 13.42 4.39
CA GLY A 143 1.90 14.80 3.93
C GLY A 143 2.86 15.73 4.65
N GLN A 144 3.09 16.90 4.06
CA GLN A 144 3.98 17.92 4.62
C GLN A 144 3.50 18.46 5.97
N TYR A 145 4.32 19.32 6.59
CA TYR A 145 3.92 20.04 7.79
C TYR A 145 2.68 20.88 7.55
N SER A 146 1.83 20.94 8.57
CA SER A 146 0.65 21.80 8.59
C SER A 146 -0.42 21.51 7.53
N THR A 147 -0.35 20.39 6.80
CA THR A 147 -1.41 19.94 5.87
C THR A 147 -2.68 19.44 6.59
N GLY A 148 -2.60 19.26 7.93
CA GLY A 148 -3.75 18.91 8.76
C GLY A 148 -3.95 17.42 9.02
N LYS A 149 -2.92 16.57 8.94
CA LYS A 149 -2.99 15.12 9.24
C LYS A 149 -3.62 14.81 10.60
N THR A 150 -3.05 15.36 11.67
CA THR A 150 -3.53 15.17 13.05
C THR A 150 -4.96 15.73 13.23
N THR A 151 -5.25 16.90 12.64
CA THR A 151 -6.61 17.48 12.63
C THR A 151 -7.60 16.59 11.88
N PHE A 152 -7.19 15.98 10.78
CA PHE A 152 -8.00 15.07 9.98
C PHE A 152 -8.33 13.79 10.76
N VAL A 153 -7.35 13.19 11.46
CA VAL A 153 -7.63 12.03 12.34
C VAL A 153 -8.56 12.42 13.48
N LYS A 154 -8.35 13.58 14.11
CA LYS A 154 -9.27 14.11 15.13
C LYS A 154 -10.68 14.29 14.57
N TYR A 155 -10.79 14.87 13.37
CA TYR A 155 -12.08 15.09 12.73
C TYR A 155 -12.84 13.79 12.50
N LEU A 156 -12.14 12.71 12.15
CA LEU A 156 -12.77 11.41 11.87
C LEU A 156 -13.05 10.55 13.10
N THR A 157 -12.29 10.72 14.19
CA THR A 157 -12.28 9.79 15.33
C THR A 157 -12.58 10.45 16.67
N GLY A 158 -12.63 11.78 16.74
CA GLY A 158 -12.65 12.54 17.98
C GLY A 158 -11.27 12.74 18.60
N GLU A 159 -11.24 13.29 19.81
CA GLU A 159 -10.00 13.52 20.55
C GLU A 159 -9.41 12.24 21.13
N TYR A 160 -8.15 11.95 20.77
CA TYR A 160 -7.41 10.77 21.25
C TYR A 160 -6.25 11.14 22.18
N PRO A 161 -5.79 10.21 23.03
CA PRO A 161 -4.70 10.46 23.97
C PRO A 161 -3.40 10.89 23.31
N GLY A 162 -2.78 11.95 23.83
CA GLY A 162 -1.49 12.45 23.35
C GLY A 162 -1.57 13.30 22.08
N ILE A 163 -2.79 13.60 21.61
CA ILE A 163 -2.98 14.52 20.49
C ILE A 163 -2.43 15.91 20.82
N HIS A 164 -1.67 16.49 19.90
CA HIS A 164 -1.20 17.86 19.98
C HIS A 164 -1.31 18.52 18.61
N ILE A 165 -2.09 19.60 18.52
CA ILE A 165 -2.29 20.37 17.29
C ILE A 165 -1.81 21.79 17.55
N GLY A 166 -0.87 22.27 16.74
CA GLY A 166 -0.34 23.63 16.83
C GLY A 166 0.36 24.05 15.53
N SER A 167 0.67 25.34 15.43
CA SER A 167 1.28 25.97 14.25
C SER A 167 2.76 25.65 14.04
N GLU A 168 3.45 25.19 15.09
CA GLU A 168 4.83 24.70 15.03
C GLU A 168 4.87 23.20 14.62
N PRO A 169 6.03 22.61 14.29
CA PRO A 169 6.16 21.17 14.04
C PRO A 169 5.74 20.36 15.27
N THR A 170 4.44 20.07 15.38
CA THR A 170 3.81 19.56 16.61
C THR A 170 3.80 18.04 16.68
N THR A 171 3.80 17.37 15.52
CA THR A 171 3.88 15.90 15.42
C THR A 171 5.27 15.49 14.96
N ASP A 172 6.15 15.12 15.89
CA ASP A 172 7.49 14.59 15.63
C ASP A 172 7.57 13.05 15.71
N LYS A 173 6.42 12.39 15.95
CA LYS A 173 6.31 10.94 16.14
C LYS A 173 5.29 10.30 15.21
N PHE A 174 5.51 9.02 14.95
CA PHE A 174 4.48 8.15 14.41
C PHE A 174 3.50 7.79 15.54
N VAL A 175 2.20 7.97 15.30
CA VAL A 175 1.15 7.65 16.27
C VAL A 175 0.16 6.68 15.65
N ALA A 176 0.10 5.47 16.19
CA ALA A 176 -0.93 4.50 15.85
C ALA A 176 -2.19 4.77 16.71
N VAL A 177 -3.22 5.36 16.10
CA VAL A 177 -4.52 5.61 16.74
C VAL A 177 -5.41 4.39 16.51
N MET A 178 -5.70 3.66 17.60
CA MET A 178 -6.31 2.33 17.54
C MET A 178 -7.37 2.13 18.62
N GLY A 179 -8.34 1.25 18.35
CA GLY A 179 -9.35 0.87 19.32
C GLY A 179 -8.80 -0.04 20.41
N GLU A 180 -9.34 0.08 21.62
CA GLU A 180 -9.11 -0.89 22.70
C GLU A 180 -9.69 -2.23 22.24
N ARG A 181 -8.81 -3.13 21.79
CA ARG A 181 -9.23 -4.48 21.47
C ARG A 181 -9.85 -5.09 22.71
N ARG A 182 -11.05 -5.65 22.55
CA ARG A 182 -11.56 -6.66 23.47
C ARG A 182 -10.52 -7.77 23.44
N ALA A 183 -9.59 -7.74 24.38
CA ALA A 183 -8.80 -8.92 24.67
C ALA A 183 -9.83 -10.05 24.74
N GLN A 184 -9.68 -11.05 23.85
CA GLN A 184 -10.16 -12.37 24.22
C GLN A 184 -9.65 -12.54 25.63
N LYS A 185 -10.58 -12.62 26.57
CA LYS A 185 -10.26 -12.90 27.96
C LYS A 185 -9.52 -14.23 27.92
N LEU A 186 -8.19 -14.17 27.77
CA LEU A 186 -7.31 -15.08 28.46
C LEU A 186 -7.82 -15.02 29.88
N GLU A 187 -8.44 -16.14 30.23
CA GLU A 187 -9.03 -16.41 31.50
C GLU A 187 -8.13 -15.81 32.57
N GLU A 188 -8.67 -14.85 33.32
CA GLU A 188 -8.28 -14.69 34.71
C GLU A 188 -8.64 -16.03 35.39
N ASN A 189 -7.80 -17.04 35.19
CA ASN A 189 -7.65 -18.12 36.14
C ASN A 189 -7.01 -17.50 37.38
N GLY A 190 -7.88 -16.92 38.20
CA GLY A 190 -7.55 -16.16 39.39
C GLY A 190 -8.79 -15.92 40.23
N ASN A 191 -9.27 -17.00 40.86
CA ASN A 191 -10.30 -17.08 41.88
C ASN A 191 -11.78 -16.98 41.46
N ARG A 192 -12.47 -18.12 41.66
CA ARG A 192 -13.92 -18.27 41.80
C ARG A 192 -14.54 -17.40 42.90
N GLU A 193 -13.76 -16.63 43.64
CA GLU A 193 -14.19 -15.79 44.77
C GLU A 193 -14.73 -14.42 44.32
N THR A 194 -14.30 -13.91 43.17
CA THR A 194 -14.77 -12.61 42.61
C THR A 194 -16.16 -12.71 41.97
N LYS A 195 -16.64 -13.93 41.68
CA LYS A 195 -17.98 -14.16 41.12
C LYS A 195 -19.10 -14.01 42.15
N ARG A 196 -18.78 -14.05 43.45
CA ARG A 196 -19.76 -13.94 44.54
C ARG A 196 -20.05 -12.50 44.99
N ARG A 197 -19.15 -11.55 44.72
CA ARG A 197 -19.35 -10.12 45.06
C ARG A 197 -20.13 -9.31 44.00
N LYS A 198 -20.51 -9.92 42.88
CA LYS A 198 -21.18 -9.22 41.77
C LYS A 198 -22.71 -9.21 41.82
N LEU A 199 -23.30 -9.67 42.93
CA LEU A 199 -24.75 -9.60 43.15
C LEU A 199 -25.20 -8.40 44.01
N GLU A 200 -24.28 -7.64 44.59
CA GLU A 200 -24.61 -6.47 45.42
C GLU A 200 -23.74 -5.29 45.01
N GLY A 201 -24.26 -4.42 44.14
CA GLY A 201 -23.57 -3.21 43.71
C GLY A 201 -23.76 -2.91 42.24
N SER A 202 -24.85 -2.22 41.92
CA SER A 202 -25.09 -1.60 40.62
C SER A 202 -24.13 -0.42 40.40
N GLU A 203 -22.82 -0.66 40.30
CA GLU A 203 -21.87 0.36 39.85
C GLU A 203 -21.96 0.48 38.33
N LYS A 204 -22.40 1.66 37.86
CA LYS A 204 -22.31 2.02 36.44
C LYS A 204 -20.84 1.91 36.00
N PRO A 205 -20.53 1.24 34.87
CA PRO A 205 -19.15 1.13 34.42
C PRO A 205 -18.57 2.53 34.20
N VAL A 206 -17.51 2.86 34.94
CA VAL A 206 -16.74 4.10 34.72
C VAL A 206 -16.18 4.06 33.31
N PRO A 207 -16.37 5.10 32.48
CA PRO A 207 -15.80 5.12 31.13
C PRO A 207 -14.27 5.05 31.25
N LYS A 208 -13.69 3.97 30.71
CA LYS A 208 -12.24 3.84 30.63
C LYS A 208 -11.69 5.03 29.84
N LYS A 209 -10.71 5.75 30.39
CA LYS A 209 -9.97 6.76 29.64
C LYS A 209 -8.99 6.06 28.68
N GLY A 210 -8.77 6.64 27.50
CA GLY A 210 -7.75 6.15 26.57
C GLY A 210 -6.35 6.19 27.18
N ARG A 211 -5.41 5.42 26.61
CA ARG A 211 -4.03 5.30 27.10
C ARG A 211 -3.01 5.39 25.98
N ILE A 212 -1.77 5.77 26.32
CA ILE A 212 -0.64 5.78 25.39
C ILE A 212 0.28 4.59 25.70
N ILE A 213 0.74 3.89 24.66
CA ILE A 213 1.75 2.82 24.74
C ILE A 213 2.97 3.27 23.93
N LYS A 214 4.17 3.23 24.52
CA LYS A 214 5.41 3.61 23.84
C LYS A 214 5.91 2.53 22.88
N GLY A 215 6.64 2.92 21.84
CA GLY A 215 7.11 2.04 20.77
C GLY A 215 7.86 0.81 21.27
N ASN A 216 8.81 0.99 22.19
CA ASN A 216 9.56 -0.14 22.79
C ASN A 216 8.65 -1.18 23.48
N SER A 217 7.55 -0.74 24.09
CA SER A 217 6.57 -1.66 24.69
C SER A 217 5.62 -2.24 23.64
N LEU A 218 5.33 -1.47 22.59
CA LEU A 218 4.38 -1.87 21.56
C LEU A 218 4.91 -3.01 20.69
N THR A 219 6.21 -3.05 20.41
CA THR A 219 6.86 -4.11 19.63
C THR A 219 6.84 -5.48 20.34
N VAL A 220 6.71 -5.49 21.68
CA VAL A 220 6.68 -6.72 22.50
C VAL A 220 5.29 -7.05 23.03
N THR A 221 4.30 -6.19 22.81
CA THR A 221 2.94 -6.41 23.32
C THR A 221 2.23 -7.44 22.44
N PRO A 222 1.77 -8.59 22.99
CA PRO A 222 1.03 -9.58 22.23
C PRO A 222 -0.23 -9.01 21.59
N GLY A 223 -0.57 -9.49 20.39
CA GLY A 223 -1.67 -8.99 19.60
C GLY A 223 -1.26 -7.83 18.70
N GLN A 224 -0.19 -7.08 18.97
CA GLN A 224 0.11 -5.86 18.22
C GLN A 224 0.90 -6.15 16.93
N PRO A 225 0.49 -5.61 15.76
CA PRO A 225 1.14 -5.87 14.48
C PRO A 225 2.43 -5.06 14.26
N TYR A 226 3.14 -4.74 15.35
CA TYR A 226 4.25 -3.79 15.34
C TYR A 226 5.59 -4.41 15.76
N SER A 227 5.65 -5.72 16.00
CA SER A 227 6.89 -6.40 16.40
C SER A 227 8.03 -6.20 15.42
N GLY A 228 7.74 -6.18 14.11
CA GLY A 228 8.73 -5.94 13.06
C GLY A 228 9.40 -4.56 13.10
N LEU A 229 8.87 -3.58 13.83
CA LEU A 229 9.49 -2.26 13.98
C LEU A 229 10.74 -2.29 14.88
N SER A 230 11.00 -3.39 15.60
CA SER A 230 12.21 -3.56 16.41
C SER A 230 13.50 -3.44 15.59
N THR A 231 13.45 -3.72 14.29
CA THR A 231 14.61 -3.64 13.39
C THR A 231 15.10 -2.22 13.16
N PHE A 232 14.27 -1.20 13.38
CA PHE A 232 14.66 0.21 13.27
C PHE A 232 15.44 0.72 14.50
N GLY A 233 15.48 -0.05 15.59
CA GLY A 233 16.20 0.30 16.80
C GLY A 233 15.53 1.38 17.66
N SER A 234 16.17 1.70 18.79
CA SER A 234 15.62 2.59 19.82
C SER A 234 15.33 4.01 19.31
N ASN A 235 16.18 4.54 18.42
CA ASN A 235 16.04 5.88 17.86
C ASN A 235 14.67 6.11 17.19
N PHE A 236 14.18 5.12 16.45
CA PHE A 236 12.85 5.16 15.87
C PHE A 236 11.76 4.84 16.90
N LEU A 237 11.96 3.84 17.74
CA LEU A 237 10.95 3.39 18.72
C LEU A 237 10.61 4.45 19.77
N ASP A 238 11.54 5.36 20.09
CA ASP A 238 11.29 6.52 20.95
C ASP A 238 10.42 7.59 20.27
N LYS A 239 10.35 7.54 18.92
CA LYS A 239 9.52 8.37 18.05
C LYS A 239 8.29 7.63 17.51
N PHE A 240 7.92 6.52 18.14
CA PHE A 240 6.72 5.77 17.81
C PHE A 240 5.89 5.49 19.06
N GLU A 241 4.58 5.69 18.99
CA GLU A 241 3.66 5.38 20.07
C GLU A 241 2.28 4.98 19.53
N ALA A 242 1.49 4.33 20.38
CA ALA A 242 0.09 4.03 20.09
C ALA A 242 -0.83 4.76 21.06
N ALA A 243 -1.85 5.43 20.50
CA ALA A 243 -2.97 5.99 21.24
C ALA A 243 -4.12 4.98 21.20
N VAL A 244 -4.39 4.32 22.34
CA VAL A 244 -5.44 3.31 22.47
C VAL A 244 -6.70 3.96 23.02
N CYS A 245 -7.76 3.98 22.22
CA CYS A 245 -9.02 4.65 22.52
C CYS A 245 -10.15 3.65 22.84
N PRO A 246 -11.04 3.96 23.78
CA PRO A 246 -12.22 3.13 24.03
C PRO A 246 -13.15 3.11 22.80
N ILE A 247 -13.52 1.92 22.34
CA ILE A 247 -14.43 1.76 21.18
C ILE A 247 -15.81 2.40 21.44
N THR A 248 -16.25 2.48 22.71
CA THR A 248 -17.52 3.13 23.08
C THR A 248 -17.56 4.61 22.76
N THR A 249 -16.40 5.28 22.73
CA THR A 249 -16.29 6.70 22.38
C THR A 249 -15.71 6.90 20.97
N HIS A 250 -15.05 5.89 20.40
CA HIS A 250 -14.41 5.94 19.10
C HIS A 250 -14.82 4.72 18.24
N PRO A 251 -16.06 4.67 17.74
CA PRO A 251 -16.60 3.47 17.08
C PRO A 251 -15.88 3.12 15.77
N LEU A 252 -15.36 4.12 15.04
CA LEU A 252 -14.58 3.90 13.83
C LEU A 252 -13.32 3.05 14.09
N LEU A 253 -12.70 3.20 15.27
CA LEU A 253 -11.47 2.51 15.66
C LEU A 253 -11.65 1.03 16.01
N ASP A 254 -12.89 0.52 16.07
CA ASP A 254 -13.17 -0.93 16.07
C ASP A 254 -12.85 -1.56 14.71
N SER A 255 -13.00 -0.76 13.64
CA SER A 255 -12.93 -1.24 12.26
C SER A 255 -11.66 -0.86 11.52
N VAL A 256 -10.98 0.21 11.91
CA VAL A 256 -9.77 0.70 11.24
C VAL A 256 -8.75 1.19 12.27
N THR A 257 -7.48 1.19 11.90
CA THR A 257 -6.41 1.83 12.67
C THR A 257 -5.78 2.92 11.83
N PHE A 258 -5.62 4.13 12.39
CA PHE A 258 -4.95 5.22 11.70
C PHE A 258 -3.50 5.30 12.14
N ILE A 259 -2.60 5.51 11.18
CA ILE A 259 -1.19 5.81 11.42
C ILE A 259 -0.98 7.28 11.06
N ASP A 260 -0.97 8.15 12.07
CA ASP A 260 -0.60 9.55 11.91
C ASP A 260 0.93 9.65 11.90
N THR A 261 1.49 10.32 10.90
CA THR A 261 2.93 10.41 10.72
C THR A 261 3.43 11.82 10.99
N PRO A 262 4.72 11.98 11.32
CA PRO A 262 5.37 13.27 11.28
C PRO A 262 5.18 13.97 9.91
N GLY A 263 5.19 15.30 9.91
CA GLY A 263 5.18 16.05 8.65
C GLY A 263 6.40 15.74 7.80
N ILE A 264 6.22 15.67 6.48
CA ILE A 264 7.35 15.60 5.55
C ILE A 264 8.00 16.97 5.50
N LEU A 265 9.31 17.03 5.72
CA LEU A 265 10.08 18.28 5.83
C LEU A 265 10.38 18.82 4.43
N SER A 266 10.49 20.14 4.35
CA SER A 266 10.94 20.84 3.16
C SER A 266 12.35 21.35 3.42
N GLY A 267 13.36 20.62 2.94
CA GLY A 267 14.76 21.03 2.98
C GLY A 267 15.68 20.20 3.90
N GLU A 268 16.97 20.22 3.56
CA GLU A 268 17.99 19.30 4.07
C GLU A 268 18.38 19.52 5.53
N LYS A 269 18.30 20.76 6.03
CA LYS A 269 18.67 21.10 7.43
C LYS A 269 17.78 20.46 8.48
N GLN A 270 16.51 20.23 8.15
CA GLN A 270 15.60 19.59 9.08
C GLN A 270 15.66 18.05 8.98
N ARG A 271 16.10 17.48 7.84
CA ARG A 271 16.32 16.04 7.69
C ARG A 271 17.34 15.51 8.69
N ILE A 272 18.40 16.29 8.94
CA ILE A 272 19.47 15.99 9.90
C ILE A 272 18.94 15.85 11.34
N ALA A 273 17.74 16.38 11.64
CA ALA A 273 17.14 16.25 12.97
C ALA A 273 16.57 14.86 13.26
N ARG A 274 16.33 14.00 12.24
CA ARG A 274 15.84 12.64 12.44
C ARG A 274 16.99 11.67 12.70
N SER A 275 16.87 10.88 13.76
CA SER A 275 17.83 9.84 14.13
C SER A 275 17.54 8.48 13.48
N TYR A 276 16.62 8.46 12.50
CA TYR A 276 16.16 7.27 11.78
C TYR A 276 15.82 7.63 10.32
N ASP A 277 15.81 6.63 9.45
CA ASP A 277 15.43 6.79 8.05
C ASP A 277 13.89 6.89 7.92
N PHE A 278 13.42 8.08 7.56
CA PHE A 278 12.00 8.38 7.44
C PHE A 278 11.35 7.72 6.24
N ALA A 279 12.05 7.66 5.09
CA ALA A 279 11.52 7.07 3.87
C ALA A 279 11.37 5.55 4.04
N ASP A 280 12.33 4.90 4.69
CA ASP A 280 12.28 3.49 5.01
C ASP A 280 11.17 3.17 6.03
N ALA A 281 10.98 4.01 7.05
CA ALA A 281 9.86 3.87 7.98
C ALA A 281 8.50 4.01 7.26
N CYS A 282 8.36 5.01 6.39
CA CYS A 282 7.16 5.18 5.56
C CYS A 282 6.93 3.97 4.65
N ARG A 283 7.99 3.42 4.06
CA ARG A 283 7.92 2.18 3.26
C ARG A 283 7.42 1.01 4.09
N TRP A 284 7.89 0.87 5.33
CA TRP A 284 7.45 -0.21 6.22
C TRP A 284 5.95 -0.14 6.52
N PHE A 285 5.44 1.05 6.84
CA PHE A 285 4.01 1.24 7.07
C PHE A 285 3.21 1.11 5.78
N ALA A 286 3.69 1.66 4.66
CA ALA A 286 3.01 1.58 3.37
C ALA A 286 2.85 0.12 2.90
N ASN A 287 3.82 -0.74 3.18
CA ASN A 287 3.69 -2.17 2.89
C ASN A 287 2.52 -2.83 3.64
N ARG A 288 2.22 -2.38 4.86
CA ARG A 288 1.18 -2.95 5.74
C ARG A 288 -0.15 -2.20 5.72
N ALA A 289 -0.15 -0.97 5.20
CA ALA A 289 -1.35 -0.15 5.09
C ALA A 289 -2.30 -0.73 4.04
N ASP A 290 -3.60 -0.66 4.31
CA ASP A 290 -4.65 -1.01 3.35
C ASP A 290 -5.11 0.22 2.55
N LEU A 291 -4.85 1.42 3.09
CA LEU A 291 -5.12 2.70 2.44
C LEU A 291 -4.02 3.69 2.81
N VAL A 292 -3.49 4.41 1.82
CA VAL A 292 -2.51 5.49 2.03
C VAL A 292 -3.15 6.81 1.61
N LEU A 293 -3.39 7.69 2.58
CA LEU A 293 -3.91 9.04 2.36
C LEU A 293 -2.75 10.04 2.27
N LEU A 294 -2.54 10.60 1.08
CA LEU A 294 -1.60 11.70 0.85
C LEU A 294 -2.32 13.05 1.00
N LEU A 295 -2.07 13.75 2.10
CA LEU A 295 -2.69 15.03 2.42
C LEU A 295 -1.86 16.20 1.86
N PHE A 296 -2.55 17.07 1.14
CA PHE A 296 -2.04 18.31 0.57
C PHE A 296 -2.83 19.50 1.11
N ASP A 297 -2.17 20.64 1.28
CA ASP A 297 -2.80 21.90 1.62
C ASP A 297 -3.14 22.64 0.32
N ALA A 298 -4.40 23.01 0.10
CA ALA A 298 -4.82 23.71 -1.11
C ALA A 298 -4.14 25.06 -1.29
N HIS A 299 -3.70 25.71 -0.21
CA HIS A 299 -2.99 26.98 -0.27
C HIS A 299 -1.47 26.80 -0.49
N LYS A 300 -0.91 25.61 -0.19
CA LYS A 300 0.54 25.34 -0.25
C LYS A 300 0.83 23.96 -0.85
N LEU A 301 0.85 23.90 -2.18
CA LEU A 301 1.34 22.73 -2.92
C LEU A 301 2.83 22.82 -3.17
N ASP A 302 3.62 22.43 -2.18
CA ASP A 302 5.06 22.22 -2.37
C ASP A 302 5.35 20.73 -2.58
N ILE A 303 6.34 20.39 -3.41
CA ILE A 303 6.82 19.01 -3.57
C ILE A 303 8.31 19.02 -3.27
N SER A 304 8.66 18.78 -2.01
CA SER A 304 10.04 18.75 -1.56
C SER A 304 10.77 17.49 -2.05
N ASP A 305 12.11 17.50 -2.02
CA ASP A 305 12.90 16.31 -2.34
C ASP A 305 12.60 15.15 -1.37
N GLU A 306 12.26 15.43 -0.11
CA GLU A 306 11.95 14.38 0.89
C GLU A 306 10.60 13.77 0.59
N PHE A 307 9.66 14.61 0.16
CA PHE A 307 8.38 14.16 -0.34
C PHE A 307 8.56 13.23 -1.54
N ARG A 308 9.45 13.57 -2.47
CA ARG A 308 9.74 12.71 -3.62
C ARG A 308 10.31 11.35 -3.22
N GLU A 309 11.22 11.30 -2.26
CA GLU A 309 11.78 10.03 -1.75
C GLU A 309 10.72 9.14 -1.10
N VAL A 310 9.84 9.72 -0.29
CA VAL A 310 8.69 9.02 0.29
C VAL A 310 7.76 8.52 -0.82
N MET A 311 7.48 9.35 -1.83
CA MET A 311 6.61 8.95 -2.95
C MET A 311 7.22 7.84 -3.81
N ASP A 312 8.53 7.83 -4.00
CA ASP A 312 9.23 6.72 -4.67
C ASP A 312 9.10 5.42 -3.85
N ALA A 313 9.09 5.50 -2.52
CA ALA A 313 8.79 4.36 -1.65
C ALA A 313 7.32 3.90 -1.72
N LEU A 314 6.39 4.78 -2.09
CA LEU A 314 4.97 4.47 -2.27
C LEU A 314 4.63 3.97 -3.68
N ARG A 315 5.49 4.17 -4.67
CA ARG A 315 5.24 3.75 -6.07
C ARG A 315 4.76 2.30 -6.20
N PRO A 316 5.32 1.30 -5.49
CA PRO A 316 4.85 -0.09 -5.55
C PRO A 316 3.43 -0.32 -4.99
N HIS A 317 2.84 0.70 -4.38
CA HIS A 317 1.58 0.68 -3.64
C HIS A 317 0.59 1.72 -4.21
N SER A 318 0.77 2.16 -5.45
CA SER A 318 -0.02 3.24 -6.06
C SER A 318 -1.52 2.92 -6.14
N ASP A 319 -1.90 1.64 -6.19
CA ASP A 319 -3.29 1.17 -6.22
C ASP A 319 -4.10 1.52 -4.95
N LYS A 320 -3.41 1.58 -3.80
CA LYS A 320 -3.99 1.93 -2.49
C LYS A 320 -3.72 3.36 -2.05
N VAL A 321 -3.11 4.18 -2.91
CA VAL A 321 -2.89 5.61 -2.65
C VAL A 321 -4.13 6.41 -3.04
N ARG A 322 -4.53 7.34 -2.16
CA ARG A 322 -5.53 8.38 -2.41
C ARG A 322 -4.95 9.73 -2.00
N CYS A 323 -5.34 10.78 -2.71
CA CYS A 323 -4.97 12.14 -2.33
C CYS A 323 -6.13 12.82 -1.61
N VAL A 324 -5.80 13.65 -0.63
CA VAL A 324 -6.75 14.53 0.05
C VAL A 324 -6.24 15.96 -0.13
N LEU A 325 -6.99 16.76 -0.87
CA LEU A 325 -6.73 18.20 -1.02
C LEU A 325 -7.50 18.93 0.09
N ASN A 326 -6.82 19.13 1.21
CA ASN A 326 -7.37 19.71 2.44
C ASN A 326 -7.32 21.23 2.40
N LYS A 327 -8.13 21.88 3.26
CA LYS A 327 -8.26 23.34 3.36
C LYS A 327 -8.72 24.00 2.04
N ALA A 328 -9.48 23.26 1.24
CA ALA A 328 -9.96 23.73 -0.06
C ALA A 328 -10.89 24.95 0.04
N ASP A 329 -11.49 25.18 1.21
CA ASP A 329 -12.29 26.38 1.51
C ASP A 329 -11.46 27.65 1.71
N GLN A 330 -10.13 27.57 1.82
CA GLN A 330 -9.26 28.73 2.03
C GLN A 330 -8.82 29.40 0.73
N VAL A 331 -9.13 28.79 -0.41
CA VAL A 331 -8.73 29.26 -1.74
C VAL A 331 -9.96 29.62 -2.56
N SER A 332 -9.79 30.55 -3.50
CA SER A 332 -10.86 30.93 -4.43
C SER A 332 -11.19 29.79 -5.40
N ALA A 333 -12.33 29.88 -6.08
CA ALA A 333 -12.73 28.83 -7.01
C ALA A 333 -11.75 28.62 -8.17
N GLU A 334 -11.21 29.72 -8.72
CA GLU A 334 -10.20 29.68 -9.78
C GLU A 334 -8.88 29.07 -9.30
N GLU A 335 -8.46 29.43 -8.09
CA GLU A 335 -7.25 28.92 -7.47
C GLU A 335 -7.36 27.42 -7.19
N LEU A 336 -8.51 26.97 -6.66
CA LEU A 336 -8.76 25.55 -6.39
C LEU A 336 -8.61 24.70 -7.65
N VAL A 337 -9.17 25.14 -8.79
CA VAL A 337 -9.03 24.42 -10.07
C VAL A 337 -7.57 24.34 -10.53
N ARG A 338 -6.80 25.44 -10.39
CA ARG A 338 -5.37 25.47 -10.74
C ARG A 338 -4.56 24.54 -9.86
N VAL A 339 -4.76 24.62 -8.55
CA VAL A 339 -4.12 23.79 -7.52
C VAL A 339 -4.43 22.32 -7.77
N PHE A 340 -5.69 21.98 -8.03
CA PHE A 340 -6.10 20.62 -8.37
C PHE A 340 -5.39 20.10 -9.62
N GLY A 341 -5.34 20.91 -10.69
CA GLY A 341 -4.62 20.56 -11.92
C GLY A 341 -3.13 20.33 -11.69
N SER A 342 -2.47 21.21 -10.92
CA SER A 342 -1.05 21.07 -10.55
C SER A 342 -0.76 19.83 -9.71
N LEU A 343 -1.66 19.49 -8.78
CA LEU A 343 -1.56 18.26 -7.99
C LEU A 343 -1.64 17.01 -8.87
N MET A 344 -2.65 16.95 -9.75
CA MET A 344 -2.86 15.81 -10.64
C MET A 344 -1.69 15.59 -11.58
N TRP A 345 -1.17 16.67 -12.18
CA TRP A 345 0.03 16.63 -13.01
C TRP A 345 1.23 16.04 -12.26
N SER A 346 1.44 16.51 -11.04
CA SER A 346 2.57 16.08 -10.21
C SER A 346 2.44 14.62 -9.77
N MET A 347 1.25 14.18 -9.35
CA MET A 347 1.00 12.80 -8.95
C MET A 347 1.17 11.83 -10.13
N GLY A 348 0.69 12.21 -11.32
CA GLY A 348 0.89 11.41 -12.54
C GLY A 348 2.37 11.20 -12.86
N LYS A 349 3.19 12.25 -12.75
CA LYS A 349 4.64 12.16 -12.98
C LYS A 349 5.37 11.29 -11.94
N ILE A 350 4.99 11.41 -10.67
CA ILE A 350 5.74 10.78 -9.56
C ILE A 350 5.36 9.31 -9.40
N LEU A 351 4.07 8.99 -9.42
CA LEU A 351 3.58 7.63 -9.22
C LEU A 351 3.81 6.74 -10.44
N GLY A 352 3.86 7.32 -11.65
CA GLY A 352 4.14 6.56 -12.87
C GLY A 352 3.12 5.46 -13.16
N SER A 353 1.93 5.56 -12.57
CA SER A 353 0.80 4.68 -12.86
C SER A 353 0.03 5.24 -14.06
N PRO A 354 -0.44 4.40 -14.99
CA PRO A 354 -1.37 4.85 -16.02
C PRO A 354 -2.74 5.22 -15.43
N GLU A 355 -3.04 4.76 -14.22
CA GLU A 355 -4.29 5.04 -13.53
C GLU A 355 -4.23 6.37 -12.77
N VAL A 356 -5.31 7.13 -12.90
CA VAL A 356 -5.45 8.44 -12.26
C VAL A 356 -5.80 8.25 -10.78
N VAL A 357 -5.00 8.85 -9.89
CA VAL A 357 -5.25 8.80 -8.45
C VAL A 357 -6.51 9.60 -8.09
N ARG A 358 -7.36 8.99 -7.26
CA ARG A 358 -8.53 9.66 -6.70
C ARG A 358 -8.13 10.74 -5.70
N VAL A 359 -8.65 11.94 -5.90
CA VAL A 359 -8.48 13.09 -5.00
C VAL A 359 -9.80 13.39 -4.30
N TYR A 360 -9.76 13.51 -2.97
CA TYR A 360 -10.87 14.00 -2.14
C TYR A 360 -10.63 15.45 -1.77
N THR A 361 -11.49 16.36 -2.21
CA THR A 361 -11.34 17.80 -2.01
C THR A 361 -12.25 18.26 -0.88
N GLY A 362 -11.71 18.99 0.10
CA GLY A 362 -12.53 19.51 1.19
C GLY A 362 -11.74 20.16 2.31
N SER A 363 -12.42 20.38 3.42
CA SER A 363 -11.84 20.93 4.65
C SER A 363 -12.32 20.11 5.85
N TYR A 364 -11.42 19.27 6.35
CA TYR A 364 -11.71 18.24 7.35
C TYR A 364 -11.43 18.76 8.75
N TRP A 365 -12.31 19.63 9.23
CA TRP A 365 -12.27 20.27 10.54
C TRP A 365 -13.68 20.64 11.01
N GLU A 366 -13.84 20.94 12.30
CA GLU A 366 -15.13 21.27 12.93
C GLU A 366 -15.61 22.72 12.68
N GLY A 367 -14.84 23.53 11.94
CA GLY A 367 -15.16 24.94 11.67
C GLY A 367 -16.10 25.16 10.49
N SER A 368 -16.69 26.36 10.41
CA SER A 368 -17.42 26.82 9.23
C SER A 368 -16.48 27.04 8.04
N LEU A 369 -16.97 26.81 6.83
CA LEU A 369 -16.21 27.05 5.61
C LEU A 369 -15.97 28.55 5.41
N ILE A 370 -14.76 28.91 5.00
CA ILE A 370 -14.45 30.29 4.60
C ILE A 370 -15.07 30.59 3.22
N HIS A 371 -14.84 29.71 2.24
CA HIS A 371 -15.50 29.73 0.95
C HIS A 371 -16.42 28.50 0.81
N ASP A 372 -17.73 28.73 0.68
CA ASP A 372 -18.77 27.70 0.64
C ASP A 372 -19.31 27.42 -0.77
N GLN A 373 -18.79 28.10 -1.80
CA GLN A 373 -19.21 27.95 -3.20
C GLN A 373 -19.20 26.49 -3.68
N PHE A 374 -18.26 25.68 -3.17
CA PHE A 374 -18.12 24.26 -3.49
C PHE A 374 -18.57 23.33 -2.36
N ARG A 375 -19.39 23.80 -1.42
CA ARG A 375 -19.87 22.99 -0.28
C ARG A 375 -20.46 21.65 -0.70
N CYS A 376 -21.31 21.63 -1.74
CA CYS A 376 -21.89 20.38 -2.25
C CYS A 376 -20.82 19.39 -2.75
N MET A 377 -19.75 19.89 -3.39
CA MET A 377 -18.63 19.06 -3.84
C MET A 377 -17.83 18.52 -2.65
N PHE A 378 -17.52 19.38 -1.67
CA PHE A 378 -16.80 18.99 -0.46
C PHE A 378 -17.56 17.93 0.35
N ASP A 379 -18.87 18.13 0.55
CA ASP A 379 -19.72 17.19 1.29
C ASP A 379 -19.86 15.85 0.55
N ALA A 380 -19.87 15.86 -0.79
CA ALA A 380 -19.88 14.65 -1.61
C ALA A 380 -18.56 13.87 -1.52
N ASP A 381 -17.42 14.55 -1.66
CA ASP A 381 -16.09 13.93 -1.53
C ASP A 381 -15.85 13.39 -0.12
N GLU A 382 -16.27 14.12 0.92
CA GLU A 382 -16.22 13.65 2.30
C GLU A 382 -17.06 12.38 2.50
N SER A 383 -18.28 12.34 1.94
CA SER A 383 -19.15 11.16 2.02
C SER A 383 -18.52 9.95 1.32
N LEU A 384 -17.88 10.15 0.17
CA LEU A 384 -17.17 9.08 -0.55
C LEU A 384 -15.97 8.56 0.24
N LEU A 385 -15.19 9.43 0.86
CA LEU A 385 -14.06 9.05 1.70
C LEU A 385 -14.51 8.25 2.93
N ILE A 386 -15.56 8.71 3.62
CA ILE A 386 -16.13 8.00 4.78
C ILE A 386 -16.65 6.62 4.36
N ASN A 387 -17.28 6.50 3.19
CA ASN A 387 -17.76 5.21 2.69
C ASN A 387 -16.60 4.26 2.37
N GLU A 388 -15.51 4.74 1.76
CA GLU A 388 -14.30 3.93 1.52
C GLU A 388 -13.68 3.44 2.85
N LEU A 389 -13.60 4.31 3.87
CA LEU A 389 -13.11 3.93 5.20
C LEU A 389 -14.00 2.87 5.88
N LYS A 390 -15.33 2.95 5.68
CA LYS A 390 -16.29 1.98 6.21
C LYS A 390 -16.18 0.61 5.52
N ASP A 391 -15.89 0.60 4.21
CA ASP A 391 -15.75 -0.62 3.41
C ASP A 391 -14.33 -1.22 3.45
N LEU A 392 -13.35 -0.46 3.97
CA LEU A 392 -11.96 -0.88 4.07
C LEU A 392 -11.75 -2.27 4.71
N PRO A 393 -12.49 -2.69 5.76
CA PRO A 393 -12.41 -4.05 6.30
C PRO A 393 -12.67 -5.17 5.29
N ASN A 394 -13.64 -4.96 4.39
CA ASN A 394 -14.03 -5.97 3.40
C ASN A 394 -12.94 -6.06 2.32
N THR A 395 -12.55 -4.91 1.78
CA THR A 395 -11.50 -4.83 0.76
C THR A 395 -10.15 -5.31 1.27
N ALA A 396 -9.79 -5.00 2.53
CA ALA A 396 -8.57 -5.48 3.19
C ALA A 396 -8.55 -7.01 3.31
N THR A 397 -9.69 -7.64 3.61
CA THR A 397 -9.78 -9.10 3.72
C THR A 397 -9.46 -9.76 2.38
N SER A 398 -10.11 -9.35 1.28
CA SER A 398 -9.82 -9.88 -0.06
C SER A 398 -8.38 -9.58 -0.49
N ARG A 399 -7.83 -8.40 -0.16
CA ARG A 399 -6.43 -8.07 -0.45
C ARG A 399 -5.45 -9.01 0.26
N ARG A 400 -5.65 -9.29 1.55
CA ARG A 400 -4.81 -10.23 2.32
C ARG A 400 -4.85 -11.64 1.74
N ILE A 401 -6.01 -12.10 1.28
CA ILE A 401 -6.15 -13.38 0.57
C ILE A 401 -5.31 -13.38 -0.70
N ASN A 402 -5.42 -12.32 -1.52
CA ASN A 402 -4.66 -12.19 -2.77
C ASN A 402 -3.14 -12.08 -2.52
N GLU A 403 -2.71 -11.41 -1.46
CA GLU A 403 -1.32 -11.34 -1.04
C GLU A 403 -0.78 -12.72 -0.62
N LEU A 404 -1.56 -13.48 0.15
CA LEU A 404 -1.20 -14.85 0.51
C LEU A 404 -1.05 -15.74 -0.73
N VAL A 405 -2.00 -15.68 -1.67
CA VAL A 405 -1.92 -16.44 -2.93
C VAL A 405 -0.68 -16.05 -3.72
N ARG A 406 -0.40 -14.75 -3.87
CA ARG A 406 0.82 -14.26 -4.54
C ARG A 406 2.09 -14.79 -3.85
N ARG A 407 2.12 -14.79 -2.52
CA ARG A 407 3.24 -15.32 -1.72
C ARG A 407 3.43 -16.82 -1.94
N VAL A 408 2.35 -17.60 -1.94
CA VAL A 408 2.40 -19.06 -2.22
C VAL A 408 3.00 -19.34 -3.59
N ARG A 409 2.61 -18.60 -4.64
CA ARG A 409 3.19 -18.75 -5.99
C ARG A 409 4.69 -18.45 -6.01
N LYS A 410 5.12 -17.35 -5.37
CA LYS A 410 6.54 -17.01 -5.26
C LYS A 410 7.34 -18.05 -4.47
N VAL A 411 6.78 -18.58 -3.38
CA VAL A 411 7.40 -19.68 -2.61
C VAL A 411 7.50 -20.93 -3.47
N LYS A 412 6.49 -21.27 -4.27
CA LYS A 412 6.54 -22.40 -5.22
C LYS A 412 7.68 -22.24 -6.23
N VAL A 413 7.83 -21.06 -6.84
CA VAL A 413 8.95 -20.75 -7.74
C VAL A 413 10.29 -20.93 -7.02
N HIS A 414 10.42 -20.40 -5.81
CA HIS A 414 11.63 -20.50 -4.99
C HIS A 414 12.00 -21.95 -4.64
N VAL A 415 11.03 -22.75 -4.23
CA VAL A 415 11.19 -24.19 -3.97
C VAL A 415 11.73 -24.91 -5.21
N CYS A 416 11.15 -24.65 -6.39
CA CYS A 416 11.59 -25.24 -7.65
C CYS A 416 13.03 -24.80 -8.01
N LEU A 417 13.37 -23.53 -7.80
CA LEU A 417 14.71 -22.99 -8.01
C LEU A 417 15.77 -23.69 -7.15
N LEU A 418 15.60 -23.67 -5.83
CA LEU A 418 16.59 -24.28 -4.92
C LEU A 418 16.72 -25.78 -5.15
N SER A 419 15.61 -26.47 -5.36
CA SER A 419 15.61 -27.91 -5.59
C SER A 419 16.31 -28.28 -6.91
N TYR A 420 16.13 -27.47 -7.96
CA TYR A 420 16.83 -27.67 -9.23
C TYR A 420 18.33 -27.43 -9.06
N LEU A 421 18.73 -26.33 -8.42
CA LEU A 421 20.14 -26.02 -8.14
C LEU A 421 20.80 -27.15 -7.34
N ARG A 422 20.12 -27.66 -6.31
CA ARG A 422 20.58 -28.82 -5.52
C ARG A 422 20.79 -30.07 -6.38
N GLY A 423 19.88 -30.32 -7.31
CA GLY A 423 19.93 -31.46 -8.22
C GLY A 423 21.03 -31.38 -9.28
N GLN A 424 21.51 -30.18 -9.62
CA GLN A 424 22.62 -29.98 -10.55
C GLN A 424 24.01 -30.06 -9.88
N MET A 425 24.09 -30.16 -8.55
CA MET A 425 25.37 -30.22 -7.84
C MET A 425 26.05 -31.60 -7.95
N PRO A 426 27.34 -31.67 -8.36
CA PRO A 426 28.07 -32.94 -8.45
C PRO A 426 28.41 -33.51 -7.06
N LEU A 427 28.37 -34.84 -6.95
CA LEU A 427 28.60 -35.54 -5.68
C LEU A 427 30.07 -35.49 -5.22
N PHE A 428 31.03 -35.59 -6.14
CA PHE A 428 32.45 -35.81 -5.82
C PHE A 428 33.31 -34.57 -6.06
N PHE A 429 33.57 -34.20 -7.32
CA PHE A 429 34.52 -33.14 -7.72
C PHE A 429 33.86 -31.99 -8.49
N GLY A 430 34.56 -30.85 -8.62
CA GLY A 430 34.10 -29.71 -9.44
C GLY A 430 32.98 -28.85 -8.85
N LYS A 431 32.70 -28.96 -7.55
CA LYS A 431 31.55 -28.33 -6.87
C LYS A 431 31.53 -26.80 -7.00
N LYS A 432 32.66 -26.14 -6.72
CA LYS A 432 32.77 -24.67 -6.81
C LYS A 432 32.53 -24.19 -8.24
N THR A 433 33.20 -24.82 -9.20
CA THR A 433 33.06 -24.52 -10.63
C THR A 433 31.64 -24.75 -11.13
N ALA A 434 30.97 -25.83 -10.70
CA ALA A 434 29.57 -26.11 -11.03
C ALA A 434 28.63 -25.03 -10.46
N GLN A 435 28.83 -24.64 -9.20
CA GLN A 435 28.05 -23.57 -8.58
C GLN A 435 28.24 -22.22 -9.30
N GLU A 436 29.49 -21.84 -9.58
CA GLU A 436 29.80 -20.61 -10.34
C GLU A 436 29.15 -20.65 -11.73
N THR A 437 29.20 -21.80 -12.41
CA THR A 437 28.57 -21.99 -13.71
C THR A 437 27.05 -21.83 -13.63
N LEU A 438 26.41 -22.42 -12.60
CA LEU A 438 24.97 -22.30 -12.37
C LEU A 438 24.54 -20.86 -12.06
N VAL A 439 25.33 -20.14 -11.25
CA VAL A 439 25.08 -18.72 -10.94
C VAL A 439 25.24 -17.84 -12.18
N ASN A 440 26.23 -18.13 -13.04
CA ASN A 440 26.47 -17.38 -14.28
C ASN A 440 25.43 -17.68 -15.36
N SER A 441 24.83 -18.89 -15.35
CA SER A 441 23.78 -19.32 -16.29
C SER A 441 22.37 -19.23 -15.72
N LEU A 442 22.19 -18.47 -14.64
CA LEU A 442 20.92 -18.36 -13.91
C LEU A 442 19.71 -17.93 -14.78
N PRO A 443 19.83 -17.02 -15.76
CA PRO A 443 18.73 -16.72 -16.68
C PRO A 443 18.20 -17.95 -17.43
N GLU A 444 19.08 -18.84 -17.88
CA GLU A 444 18.69 -20.08 -18.57
C GLU A 444 18.07 -21.08 -17.60
N VAL A 445 18.58 -21.14 -16.37
CA VAL A 445 17.98 -21.95 -15.30
C VAL A 445 16.54 -21.51 -15.03
N PHE A 446 16.29 -20.20 -14.94
CA PHE A 446 14.95 -19.64 -14.74
C PHE A 446 14.02 -20.03 -15.89
N ARG A 447 14.46 -19.85 -17.15
CA ARG A 447 13.68 -20.22 -18.34
C ARG A 447 13.35 -21.71 -18.34
N LYS A 448 14.32 -22.58 -18.03
CA LYS A 448 14.12 -24.03 -17.99
C LYS A 448 13.11 -24.45 -16.92
N ILE A 449 13.22 -23.88 -15.71
CA ILE A 449 12.30 -24.17 -14.60
C ILE A 449 10.90 -23.65 -14.92
N ARG A 450 10.80 -22.46 -15.54
CA ARG A 450 9.54 -21.90 -15.99
C ARG A 450 8.77 -22.86 -16.90
N THR A 451 9.45 -23.42 -17.90
CA THR A 451 8.85 -24.39 -18.81
C THR A 451 8.59 -25.75 -18.14
N MET A 452 9.52 -26.23 -17.32
CA MET A 452 9.41 -27.56 -16.69
C MET A 452 8.24 -27.67 -15.71
N TYR A 453 7.93 -26.58 -14.99
CA TYR A 453 6.90 -26.54 -13.96
C TYR A 453 5.69 -25.68 -14.32
N SER A 454 5.62 -25.16 -15.56
CA SER A 454 4.57 -24.24 -16.04
C SER A 454 4.33 -23.07 -15.08
N LEU A 455 5.39 -22.31 -14.77
CA LEU A 455 5.33 -21.20 -13.81
C LEU A 455 5.19 -19.85 -14.53
N SER A 456 4.50 -18.90 -13.91
CA SER A 456 4.38 -17.54 -14.44
C SER A 456 5.70 -16.77 -14.30
N GLU A 457 6.09 -16.04 -15.35
CA GLU A 457 7.30 -15.21 -15.35
C GLU A 457 7.26 -14.12 -14.26
N GLY A 458 6.08 -13.55 -14.00
CA GLY A 458 5.91 -12.46 -13.02
C GLY A 458 6.14 -12.88 -11.57
N ASP A 459 6.11 -14.18 -11.27
CA ASP A 459 6.37 -14.70 -9.92
C ASP A 459 7.86 -14.97 -9.66
N PHE A 460 8.73 -14.87 -10.68
CA PHE A 460 10.17 -15.07 -10.51
C PHE A 460 10.85 -13.86 -9.84
N PRO A 461 11.84 -14.10 -8.96
CA PRO A 461 12.61 -13.02 -8.36
C PRO A 461 13.50 -12.33 -9.41
N ASN A 462 13.96 -11.12 -9.10
CA ASN A 462 14.94 -10.46 -9.94
C ASN A 462 16.24 -11.30 -10.00
N VAL A 463 16.66 -11.68 -11.21
CA VAL A 463 17.80 -12.58 -11.44
C VAL A 463 19.08 -12.05 -10.80
N LYS A 464 19.37 -10.75 -10.90
CA LYS A 464 20.60 -10.15 -10.37
C LYS A 464 20.63 -10.20 -8.84
N VAL A 465 19.50 -9.89 -8.21
CA VAL A 465 19.38 -9.91 -6.74
C VAL A 465 19.39 -11.34 -6.21
N PHE A 466 18.75 -12.27 -6.90
CA PHE A 466 18.79 -13.69 -6.52
C PHE A 466 20.22 -14.25 -6.67
N ALA A 467 20.91 -13.93 -7.76
CA ALA A 467 22.29 -14.33 -8.00
C ALA A 467 23.25 -13.82 -6.92
N SER A 468 23.11 -12.55 -6.47
CA SER A 468 24.00 -12.00 -5.45
C SER A 468 23.87 -12.74 -4.11
N LYS A 469 22.66 -13.17 -3.74
CA LYS A 469 22.40 -13.97 -2.53
C LYS A 469 22.93 -15.41 -2.65
N LEU A 470 22.76 -16.03 -3.82
CA LEU A 470 23.25 -17.39 -4.08
C LEU A 470 24.78 -17.51 -3.97
N ARG A 471 25.54 -16.45 -4.25
CA ARG A 471 27.02 -16.47 -4.19
C ARG A 471 27.58 -16.87 -2.82
N TYR A 472 26.84 -16.59 -1.75
CA TYR A 472 27.26 -16.88 -0.38
C TYR A 472 26.66 -18.18 0.19
N CYS A 473 25.91 -18.92 -0.62
CA CYS A 473 25.24 -20.15 -0.20
C CYS A 473 26.03 -21.39 -0.66
N ASP A 474 25.87 -22.50 0.06
CA ASP A 474 26.33 -23.82 -0.40
C ASP A 474 25.15 -24.60 -0.99
N PHE A 475 25.14 -24.82 -2.30
CA PHE A 475 24.00 -25.43 -2.98
C PHE A 475 23.72 -26.88 -2.55
N ARG A 476 24.66 -27.53 -1.85
CA ARG A 476 24.50 -28.89 -1.33
C ARG A 476 23.58 -28.95 -0.10
N THR A 477 23.48 -27.85 0.64
CA THR A 477 22.63 -27.75 1.83
C THR A 477 21.18 -27.48 1.48
N PHE A 478 20.91 -27.09 0.24
CA PHE A 478 19.55 -26.88 -0.23
C PHE A 478 18.71 -28.17 -0.19
N PRO A 479 17.42 -28.08 0.15
CA PRO A 479 16.54 -29.24 0.11
C PRO A 479 16.38 -29.76 -1.33
N THR A 480 16.16 -31.07 -1.46
CA THR A 480 15.81 -31.69 -2.74
C THR A 480 14.33 -31.47 -3.09
N VAL A 481 13.96 -31.76 -4.34
CA VAL A 481 12.57 -31.66 -4.81
C VAL A 481 11.70 -32.56 -3.94
N ASN A 482 10.74 -31.97 -3.22
CA ASN A 482 9.72 -32.72 -2.50
C ASN A 482 8.36 -32.48 -3.17
N ARG A 483 7.84 -33.52 -3.82
CA ARG A 483 6.54 -33.47 -4.51
C ARG A 483 5.38 -33.18 -3.57
N GLN A 484 5.46 -33.62 -2.31
CA GLN A 484 4.43 -33.33 -1.32
C GLN A 484 4.40 -31.85 -0.95
N HIS A 485 5.57 -31.18 -0.87
CA HIS A 485 5.59 -29.73 -0.62
C HIS A 485 4.97 -28.94 -1.77
N LEU A 486 5.29 -29.30 -3.03
CA LEU A 486 4.68 -28.67 -4.20
C LEU A 486 3.17 -28.89 -4.23
N LYS A 487 2.71 -30.12 -3.93
CA LYS A 487 1.29 -30.44 -3.82
C LYS A 487 0.62 -29.63 -2.72
N ASN A 488 1.22 -29.53 -1.54
CA ASN A 488 0.67 -28.73 -0.43
C ASN A 488 0.51 -27.25 -0.82
N LEU A 489 1.49 -26.68 -1.53
CA LEU A 489 1.39 -25.30 -2.04
C LEU A 489 0.24 -25.14 -3.05
N ASP A 490 0.03 -26.14 -3.91
CA ASP A 490 -1.09 -26.15 -4.85
C ASP A 490 -2.44 -26.31 -4.13
N ASP A 491 -2.51 -27.18 -3.12
CA ASP A 491 -3.71 -27.41 -2.31
C ASP A 491 -4.12 -26.15 -1.52
N ILE A 492 -3.16 -25.30 -1.11
CA ILE A 492 -3.46 -23.99 -0.51
C ILE A 492 -4.34 -23.15 -1.45
N ILE A 493 -3.93 -23.04 -2.72
CA ILE A 493 -4.61 -22.18 -3.71
C ILE A 493 -5.89 -22.83 -4.22
N GLN A 494 -5.86 -24.13 -4.48
CA GLN A 494 -6.94 -24.83 -5.17
C GLN A 494 -8.06 -25.32 -4.22
N CYS A 495 -7.73 -25.58 -2.96
CA CYS A 495 -8.67 -26.16 -2.00
C CYS A 495 -8.91 -25.23 -0.80
N HIS A 496 -7.84 -24.84 -0.10
CA HIS A 496 -7.98 -24.16 1.20
C HIS A 496 -8.49 -22.71 1.08
N VAL A 497 -7.95 -21.92 0.14
CA VAL A 497 -8.41 -20.54 -0.09
C VAL A 497 -9.88 -20.49 -0.55
N PRO A 498 -10.32 -21.28 -1.55
CA PRO A 498 -11.73 -21.31 -1.94
C PRO A 498 -12.67 -21.73 -0.81
N HIS A 499 -12.26 -22.70 0.01
CA HIS A 499 -13.03 -23.12 1.19
C HIS A 499 -13.17 -21.97 2.20
N LEU A 500 -12.08 -21.24 2.47
CA LEU A 500 -12.11 -20.07 3.35
C LEU A 500 -13.07 -19.00 2.83
N LEU A 501 -12.99 -18.67 1.53
CA LEU A 501 -13.91 -17.71 0.89
C LEU A 501 -15.37 -18.12 1.02
N THR A 502 -15.67 -19.40 0.80
CA THR A 502 -17.02 -19.96 0.97
C THR A 502 -17.49 -19.83 2.43
N THR A 503 -16.60 -20.07 3.39
CA THR A 503 -16.90 -19.98 4.83
C THR A 503 -17.15 -18.54 5.29
N LEU A 504 -16.61 -17.55 4.59
CA LEU A 504 -16.77 -16.13 4.93
C LEU A 504 -18.09 -15.51 4.44
N GLY A 505 -18.73 -16.09 3.42
CA GLY A 505 -20.09 -15.76 2.97
C GLY A 505 -20.25 -14.43 2.21
N GLU A 506 -20.50 -14.56 0.89
CA GLU A 506 -21.07 -13.61 -0.10
C GLU A 506 -20.27 -12.31 -0.39
N ASN A 507 -19.51 -12.19 -1.50
CA ASN A 507 -19.97 -12.10 -2.89
C ASN A 507 -19.00 -12.82 -3.87
N VAL A 508 -19.15 -14.13 -4.04
CA VAL A 508 -18.32 -14.88 -5.00
C VAL A 508 -19.01 -14.91 -6.38
N HIS A 509 -19.09 -13.75 -7.04
CA HIS A 509 -19.32 -13.69 -8.49
C HIS A 509 -18.18 -13.01 -9.25
N GLU A 510 -17.28 -12.30 -8.57
CA GLU A 510 -16.08 -11.70 -9.17
C GLU A 510 -14.79 -12.51 -8.89
N GLU A 511 -14.62 -13.08 -7.69
CA GLU A 511 -13.37 -13.80 -7.34
C GLU A 511 -13.22 -15.15 -8.06
N GLN A 512 -14.33 -15.81 -8.40
CA GLN A 512 -14.30 -16.99 -9.26
C GLN A 512 -13.82 -16.64 -10.68
N GLN A 513 -14.06 -15.43 -11.19
CA GLN A 513 -13.56 -15.02 -12.50
C GLN A 513 -12.06 -14.82 -12.48
N VAL A 514 -11.49 -14.32 -11.38
CA VAL A 514 -10.04 -14.16 -11.21
C VAL A 514 -9.35 -15.52 -11.19
N LEU A 515 -9.83 -16.47 -10.36
CA LEU A 515 -9.29 -17.83 -10.33
C LEU A 515 -9.50 -18.59 -11.65
N HIS A 516 -10.64 -18.40 -12.32
CA HIS A 516 -10.95 -19.07 -13.58
C HIS A 516 -10.26 -18.41 -14.80
N HIS A 517 -9.92 -17.11 -14.74
CA HIS A 517 -9.07 -16.42 -15.71
C HIS A 517 -7.62 -16.92 -15.59
N PHE A 518 -7.08 -17.01 -14.37
CA PHE A 518 -5.75 -17.56 -14.14
C PHE A 518 -5.65 -19.04 -14.55
N ALA A 519 -6.67 -19.86 -14.28
CA ALA A 519 -6.71 -21.26 -14.73
C ALA A 519 -6.91 -21.44 -16.25
N LYS A 520 -7.41 -20.42 -16.97
CA LYS A 520 -7.58 -20.44 -18.43
C LYS A 520 -6.33 -19.96 -19.17
N GLU A 521 -5.55 -19.04 -18.61
CA GLU A 521 -4.25 -18.66 -19.19
C GLU A 521 -3.26 -19.83 -19.18
N ASP A 522 -3.30 -20.69 -18.16
CA ASP A 522 -2.46 -21.89 -18.06
C ASP A 522 -2.82 -23.00 -19.08
N LYS A 523 -4.01 -22.93 -19.70
CA LYS A 523 -4.46 -23.93 -20.70
C LYS A 523 -4.36 -23.44 -22.14
N LYS A 524 -3.97 -22.18 -22.37
CA LYS A 524 -3.93 -21.57 -23.71
C LYS A 524 -2.54 -21.15 -24.19
N LYS A 525 -1.46 -21.57 -23.52
CA LYS A 525 -0.08 -21.40 -24.00
C LYS A 525 0.68 -22.70 -24.09
#